data_AF-A0A4Q3VTW0-F1
#
_entry.id   AF-A0A4Q3VTW0-F1
#
_cell.length_a   1.000
_cell.length_b   1.000
_cell.length_c   1.000
_cell.angle_alpha   90.00
_cell.angle_beta   90.00
_cell.angle_gamma   90.00
#
_symmetry.space_group_name_H-M   'P 1'
#
loop_
_entity.id
_entity.type
_entity.pdbx_description
1 polymer ?
#
loop_
_entity_poly.entity_id
_entity_poly.type
_entity_poly.pdbx_seq_one_letter_code
_entity_poly.pdbx_strand_id
1 'polypeptide(L)'
;MLAAFAFLPFYDTFRDRGEFNRSLAQVEEGMTKVEVVRILGTPDDVQMPRHRWTGRGDTVWGYGTNGHGSLPTLGHIRFMDGKVLDKPCSITDPIQNLPSEPELRGILRSLNRELEPCLSFDPLGLIRAANLLLPLGKERAIAVMIQYERLIKTSLETESSIQLIRLGQILFGNDLGAEDGEGYLGSVVLVDDIPFL
;
A
#
# COMPACT_ATOMS: atom_id res chain seq x y z
N MET A 1 -0.76 43.59 2.11
CA MET A 1 -0.53 42.48 3.05
C MET A 1 -0.20 41.23 2.24
N LEU A 2 1.09 40.91 2.09
CA LEU A 2 1.53 39.66 1.47
C LEU A 2 1.70 38.64 2.61
N ALA A 3 0.86 37.61 2.62
CA ALA A 3 0.96 36.51 3.57
C ALA A 3 2.21 35.69 3.22
N ALA A 4 3.21 35.72 4.10
CA ALA A 4 4.35 34.83 4.04
C ALA A 4 3.87 33.41 4.39
N PHE A 5 3.71 32.56 3.38
CA PHE A 5 3.64 31.12 3.59
C PHE A 5 5.03 30.66 4.04
N ALA A 6 5.19 30.49 5.34
CA ALA A 6 6.34 29.81 5.90
C ALA A 6 6.34 28.38 5.33
N PHE A 7 7.25 28.11 4.40
CA PHE A 7 7.69 26.76 4.08
C PHE A 7 8.38 26.22 5.33
N LEU A 8 7.60 25.62 6.23
CA LEU A 8 8.18 24.81 7.29
C LEU A 8 8.90 23.66 6.60
N PRO A 9 10.18 23.40 6.91
CA PRO A 9 10.86 22.23 6.40
C PRO A 9 10.02 21.02 6.81
N PHE A 10 9.59 20.23 5.83
CA PHE A 10 9.02 18.91 6.04
C PHE A 10 10.11 18.06 6.68
N TYR A 11 10.31 18.21 7.99
CA TYR A 11 10.90 17.16 8.79
C TYR A 11 9.96 15.99 8.61
N ASP A 12 10.44 15.02 7.84
CA ASP A 12 9.86 13.70 7.64
C ASP A 12 9.70 13.11 9.05
N THR A 13 8.58 13.41 9.73
CA THR A 13 8.28 12.83 11.02
C THR A 13 8.06 11.37 10.69
N PHE A 14 9.10 10.57 10.89
CA PHE A 14 9.03 9.12 10.84
C PHE A 14 7.97 8.71 11.86
N ARG A 15 6.72 8.62 11.40
CA ARG A 15 5.65 8.05 12.19
C ARG A 15 5.97 6.58 12.35
N ASP A 16 6.00 6.13 13.59
CA ASP A 16 6.08 4.71 13.90
C ASP A 16 4.89 4.01 13.23
N ARG A 17 5.17 2.97 12.44
CA ARG A 17 4.14 2.24 11.69
C ARG A 17 3.16 1.55 12.64
N GLY A 18 3.65 1.06 13.77
CA GLY A 18 2.82 0.42 14.79
C GLY A 18 1.82 1.40 15.39
N GLU A 19 2.29 2.57 15.80
CA GLU A 19 1.46 3.66 16.28
C GLU A 19 0.45 4.13 15.23
N PHE A 20 0.90 4.36 13.99
CA PHE A 20 0.01 4.75 12.91
C PHE A 20 -1.09 3.72 12.67
N ASN A 21 -0.76 2.42 12.65
CA ASN A 21 -1.75 1.36 12.46
C ASN A 21 -2.77 1.32 13.60
N ARG A 22 -2.33 1.51 14.86
CA ARG A 22 -3.23 1.60 16.03
C ARG A 22 -4.17 2.80 15.95
N SER A 23 -3.68 3.96 15.53
CA SER A 23 -4.52 5.15 15.34
C SER A 23 -5.45 4.99 14.14
N LEU A 24 -4.98 4.40 13.04
CA LEU A 24 -5.79 4.12 11.84
C LEU A 24 -6.95 3.16 12.13
N ALA A 25 -6.77 2.23 13.06
CA ALA A 25 -7.84 1.34 13.49
C ALA A 25 -9.02 2.07 14.17
N GLN A 26 -8.80 3.29 14.69
CA GLN A 26 -9.84 4.11 15.31
C GLN A 26 -10.59 4.98 14.30
N VAL A 27 -10.12 5.07 13.05
CA VAL A 27 -10.81 5.82 12.00
C VAL A 27 -11.95 4.97 11.45
N GLU A 28 -13.16 5.51 11.42
CA GLU A 28 -14.34 4.81 10.92
C GLU A 28 -14.91 5.51 9.68
N GLU A 29 -15.65 4.76 8.86
CA GLU A 29 -16.43 5.34 7.77
C GLU A 29 -17.41 6.38 8.30
N GLY A 30 -17.59 7.48 7.56
CA GLY A 30 -18.43 8.60 7.96
C GLY A 30 -17.77 9.65 8.85
N MET A 31 -16.57 9.40 9.42
CA MET A 31 -15.82 10.42 10.17
C MET A 31 -15.47 11.63 9.27
N THR A 32 -15.46 12.82 9.85
CA THR A 32 -15.09 14.05 9.15
C THR A 32 -13.57 14.19 9.01
N LYS A 33 -13.13 15.01 8.05
CA LYS A 33 -11.71 15.40 7.89
C LYS A 33 -11.07 15.89 9.21
N VAL A 34 -11.81 16.64 10.03
CA VAL A 34 -11.32 17.17 11.32
C VAL A 34 -11.10 16.06 12.35
N GLU A 35 -12.02 15.09 12.43
CA GLU A 35 -11.86 13.93 13.31
C GLU A 35 -10.67 13.07 12.90
N VAL A 36 -10.50 12.84 11.59
CA VAL A 36 -9.33 12.11 11.07
C VAL A 36 -8.02 12.81 11.42
N VAL A 37 -7.92 14.14 11.27
CA VAL A 37 -6.71 14.89 11.68
C VAL A 37 -6.46 14.77 13.18
N ARG A 38 -7.50 14.70 14.01
CA ARG A 38 -7.33 14.53 15.46
C ARG A 38 -6.72 13.17 15.81
N ILE A 39 -7.05 12.13 15.06
CA ILE A 39 -6.60 10.75 15.29
C ILE A 39 -5.23 10.50 14.65
N LEU A 40 -5.06 10.90 13.39
CA LEU A 40 -3.89 10.59 12.59
C LEU A 40 -2.90 11.75 12.46
N GLY A 41 -3.28 12.98 12.81
CA GLY A 41 -2.51 14.18 12.44
C GLY A 41 -2.74 14.59 10.98
N THR A 42 -1.99 15.60 10.52
CA THR A 42 -2.10 16.10 9.14
C THR A 42 -1.58 15.06 8.14
N PRO A 43 -2.20 14.91 6.95
CA PRO A 43 -1.66 14.04 5.91
C PRO A 43 -0.38 14.63 5.29
N ASP A 44 0.46 13.75 4.76
CA ASP A 44 1.70 14.13 4.05
C ASP A 44 1.40 14.54 2.60
N ASP A 45 0.31 14.01 2.03
CA ASP A 45 -0.20 14.37 0.71
C ASP A 45 -1.72 14.45 0.70
N VAL A 46 -2.26 15.38 -0.10
CA VAL A 46 -3.69 15.53 -0.34
C VAL A 46 -3.92 15.51 -1.85
N GLN A 47 -4.65 14.51 -2.32
CA GLN A 47 -4.96 14.30 -3.72
C GLN A 47 -6.43 14.58 -3.99
N MET A 48 -6.69 15.36 -5.03
CA MET A 48 -8.03 15.80 -5.47
C MET A 48 -8.62 14.82 -6.50
N PRO A 49 -9.88 14.96 -6.96
CA PRO A 49 -10.43 14.04 -7.95
C PRO A 49 -9.56 13.97 -9.20
N ARG A 50 -9.52 12.80 -9.85
CA ARG A 50 -8.70 12.46 -11.03
C ARG A 50 -7.21 12.20 -10.75
N HIS A 51 -6.80 12.20 -9.48
CA HIS A 51 -5.48 11.66 -9.13
C HIS A 51 -5.54 10.13 -9.00
N ARG A 52 -4.37 9.48 -9.12
CA ARG A 52 -4.21 8.01 -9.17
C ARG A 52 -4.97 7.28 -8.06
N TRP A 53 -4.99 7.83 -6.86
CA TRP A 53 -5.51 7.16 -5.67
C TRP A 53 -6.98 7.47 -5.37
N THR A 54 -7.60 8.45 -6.06
CA THR A 54 -8.94 8.92 -5.66
C THR A 54 -10.07 7.95 -5.95
N GLY A 55 -9.97 7.16 -7.02
CA GLY A 55 -11.05 6.26 -7.41
C GLY A 55 -12.40 6.98 -7.48
N ARG A 56 -13.39 6.52 -6.68
CA ARG A 56 -14.72 7.14 -6.55
C ARG A 56 -14.80 8.29 -5.53
N GLY A 57 -13.77 8.49 -4.71
CA GLY A 57 -13.74 9.55 -3.71
C GLY A 57 -13.45 10.92 -4.30
N ASP A 58 -13.78 11.96 -3.54
CA ASP A 58 -13.47 13.36 -3.88
C ASP A 58 -12.04 13.74 -3.50
N THR A 59 -11.47 13.11 -2.47
CA THR A 59 -10.17 13.45 -1.93
C THR A 59 -9.51 12.22 -1.35
N VAL A 60 -8.19 12.12 -1.47
CA VAL A 60 -7.41 11.10 -0.77
C VAL A 60 -6.29 11.73 0.02
N TRP A 61 -6.17 11.31 1.27
CA TRP A 61 -5.12 11.71 2.17
C TRP A 61 -4.09 10.60 2.26
N GLY A 62 -2.85 10.88 1.86
CA GLY A 62 -1.75 9.94 1.91
C GLY A 62 -0.85 10.16 3.13
N TYR A 63 -0.41 9.07 3.74
CA TYR A 63 0.54 9.06 4.86
C TYR A 63 1.77 8.21 4.51
N GLY A 64 2.96 8.69 4.84
CA GLY A 64 4.25 8.12 4.45
C GLY A 64 4.67 8.42 3.00
N THR A 65 4.08 9.44 2.38
CA THR A 65 4.44 9.86 1.02
C THR A 65 5.82 10.53 1.01
N ASN A 66 6.48 10.56 -0.14
CA ASN A 66 7.73 11.31 -0.36
C ASN A 66 7.54 12.42 -1.41
N GLY A 67 6.31 12.91 -1.55
CA GLY A 67 5.91 13.89 -2.55
C GLY A 67 4.48 13.66 -3.03
N HIS A 68 3.95 14.65 -3.70
CA HIS A 68 2.58 14.62 -4.23
C HIS A 68 2.36 13.47 -5.21
N GLY A 69 1.31 12.68 -5.01
CA GLY A 69 0.96 11.54 -5.87
C GLY A 69 1.78 10.27 -5.66
N SER A 70 2.78 10.29 -4.77
CA SER A 70 3.58 9.10 -4.45
C SER A 70 2.81 8.07 -3.63
N LEU A 71 3.34 6.84 -3.55
CA LEU A 71 2.73 5.78 -2.75
C LEU A 71 2.70 6.19 -1.26
N PRO A 72 1.51 6.21 -0.62
CA PRO A 72 1.41 6.45 0.82
C PRO A 72 1.79 5.18 1.60
N THR A 73 3.08 5.05 1.96
CA THR A 73 3.65 3.80 2.50
C THR A 73 3.13 3.39 3.88
N LEU A 74 2.47 4.29 4.61
CA LEU A 74 1.82 3.97 5.88
C LEU A 74 0.34 3.62 5.70
N GLY A 75 -0.34 4.35 4.81
CA GLY A 75 -1.75 4.14 4.49
C GLY A 75 -2.37 5.40 3.90
N HIS A 76 -3.58 5.29 3.40
CA HIS A 76 -4.35 6.40 2.86
C HIS A 76 -5.77 6.42 3.41
N ILE A 77 -6.47 7.54 3.31
CA ILE A 77 -7.90 7.65 3.64
C ILE A 77 -8.60 8.26 2.44
N ARG A 78 -9.66 7.61 1.96
CA ARG A 78 -10.50 8.17 0.89
C ARG A 78 -11.70 8.89 1.50
N PHE A 79 -12.02 10.06 0.95
CA PHE A 79 -13.14 10.87 1.37
C PHE A 79 -14.16 10.99 0.24
N MET A 80 -15.42 11.15 0.62
CA MET A 80 -16.53 11.52 -0.25
C MET A 80 -17.47 12.43 0.54
N ASP A 81 -17.82 13.59 -0.03
CA ASP A 81 -18.64 14.62 0.60
C ASP A 81 -18.08 15.06 1.97
N GLY A 82 -16.75 15.16 2.06
CA GLY A 82 -16.05 15.58 3.27
C GLY A 82 -15.98 14.56 4.41
N LYS A 83 -16.48 13.33 4.20
CA LYS A 83 -16.46 12.23 5.17
C LYS A 83 -15.63 11.05 4.68
N VAL A 84 -15.11 10.24 5.59
CA VAL A 84 -14.38 9.01 5.27
C VAL A 84 -15.31 8.09 4.49
N LEU A 85 -14.91 7.78 3.26
CA LEU A 85 -15.54 6.78 2.42
C LEU A 85 -15.00 5.40 2.77
N ASP A 86 -13.68 5.26 2.80
CA ASP A 86 -12.99 4.02 3.16
C ASP A 86 -11.53 4.27 3.58
N LYS A 87 -10.90 3.20 4.04
CA LYS A 87 -9.47 3.13 4.37
C LYS A 87 -8.91 1.73 4.09
N PRO A 88 -7.60 1.56 3.90
CA PRO A 88 -6.95 0.26 3.92
C PRO A 88 -7.28 -0.52 5.17
N CYS A 89 -7.32 -1.85 5.06
CA CYS A 89 -7.46 -2.72 6.22
C CYS A 89 -6.41 -2.35 7.28
N SER A 90 -6.88 -2.10 8.50
CA SER A 90 -6.00 -2.02 9.66
C SER A 90 -5.48 -3.41 9.93
N ILE A 91 -4.16 -3.54 9.97
CA ILE A 91 -3.53 -4.77 10.43
C ILE A 91 -3.48 -4.68 11.96
N THR A 92 -4.26 -5.52 12.62
CA THR A 92 -4.26 -5.67 14.08
C THR A 92 -3.03 -6.43 14.56
N ASP A 93 -2.57 -7.41 13.78
CA ASP A 93 -1.41 -8.24 14.12
C ASP A 93 -0.17 -7.82 13.31
N PRO A 94 0.92 -7.38 13.96
CA PRO A 94 2.09 -6.89 13.24
C PRO A 94 2.61 -7.94 12.26
N ILE A 95 2.75 -7.55 10.98
CA ILE A 95 3.39 -8.40 9.97
C ILE A 95 4.81 -8.69 10.46
N GLN A 96 5.08 -9.97 10.71
CA GLN A 96 6.40 -10.43 11.13
C GLN A 96 7.40 -10.29 9.96
N ASN A 97 8.70 -10.25 10.27
CA ASN A 97 9.77 -10.26 9.27
C ASN A 97 9.78 -9.05 8.30
N LEU A 98 9.13 -7.94 8.65
CA LEU A 98 9.28 -6.72 7.87
C LEU A 98 10.71 -6.17 7.96
N PRO A 99 11.27 -5.63 6.87
CA PRO A 99 12.47 -4.79 6.90
C PRO A 99 12.32 -3.60 7.85
N SER A 100 13.44 -2.93 8.16
CA SER A 100 13.40 -1.65 8.88
C SER A 100 12.51 -0.64 8.14
N GLU A 101 11.86 0.28 8.86
CA GLU A 101 10.90 1.21 8.23
C GLU A 101 11.50 1.99 7.04
N PRO A 102 12.74 2.54 7.09
CA PRO A 102 13.33 3.21 5.93
C PRO A 102 13.53 2.27 4.73
N GLU A 103 14.01 1.06 4.97
CA GLU A 103 14.22 0.03 3.94
C GLU A 103 12.88 -0.41 3.32
N LEU A 104 11.88 -0.69 4.15
CA LEU A 104 10.53 -1.07 3.75
C LEU A 104 9.91 0.01 2.86
N ARG A 105 9.96 1.29 3.25
CA ARG A 105 9.43 2.40 2.42
C ARG A 105 10.12 2.46 1.05
N GLY A 106 11.44 2.27 1.01
CA GLY A 106 12.20 2.22 -0.23
C GLY A 106 11.75 1.09 -1.15
N ILE A 107 11.55 -0.09 -0.59
CA ILE A 107 11.08 -1.27 -1.32
C ILE A 107 9.64 -1.06 -1.82
N LEU A 108 8.72 -0.63 -0.96
CA LEU A 108 7.31 -0.40 -1.33
C LEU A 108 7.16 0.62 -2.46
N ARG A 109 7.93 1.71 -2.43
CA ARG A 109 7.91 2.71 -3.51
C ARG A 109 8.46 2.15 -4.82
N SER A 110 9.51 1.32 -4.74
CA SER A 110 10.06 0.65 -5.92
C SER A 110 9.05 -0.33 -6.50
N LEU A 111 8.41 -1.15 -5.66
CA LEU A 111 7.32 -2.03 -6.10
C LEU A 111 6.18 -1.24 -6.75
N ASN A 112 5.75 -0.11 -6.17
CA ASN A 112 4.70 0.73 -6.77
C ASN A 112 5.04 1.28 -8.15
N ARG A 113 6.33 1.50 -8.41
CA ARG A 113 6.83 1.97 -9.71
C ARG A 113 6.90 0.84 -10.72
N GLU A 114 7.42 -0.33 -10.32
CA GLU A 114 7.58 -1.46 -11.24
C GLU A 114 6.27 -2.24 -11.48
N LEU A 115 5.33 -2.19 -10.54
CA LEU A 115 4.01 -2.84 -10.59
C LEU A 115 2.87 -1.83 -10.80
N GLU A 116 3.20 -0.64 -11.30
CA GLU A 116 2.18 0.36 -11.62
C GLU A 116 1.21 -0.24 -12.67
N PRO A 117 -0.11 -0.15 -12.46
CA PRO A 117 -1.08 -0.59 -13.46
C PRO A 117 -0.83 0.14 -14.78
N CYS A 118 -0.28 -0.60 -15.73
CA CYS A 118 -0.09 -0.17 -17.11
C CYS A 118 -1.19 -0.85 -17.93
N LEU A 119 -1.68 -0.18 -18.97
CA LEU A 119 -2.67 -0.74 -19.91
C LEU A 119 -2.20 -2.05 -20.59
N SER A 120 -0.92 -2.41 -20.45
CA SER A 120 -0.33 -3.64 -20.94
C SER A 120 0.54 -4.30 -19.88
N PHE A 121 0.61 -5.63 -19.94
CA PHE A 121 1.56 -6.42 -19.15
C PHE A 121 3.01 -6.00 -19.40
N ASP A 122 3.73 -5.58 -18.37
CA ASP A 122 5.17 -5.27 -18.42
C ASP A 122 5.99 -6.37 -17.73
N PRO A 123 6.55 -7.33 -18.49
CA PRO A 123 7.38 -8.38 -17.92
C PRO A 123 8.67 -7.84 -17.28
N LEU A 124 9.19 -6.69 -17.74
CA LEU A 124 10.41 -6.12 -17.21
C LEU A 124 10.19 -5.55 -15.80
N GLY A 125 9.05 -4.90 -15.57
CA GLY A 125 8.62 -4.45 -14.25
C GLY A 125 8.55 -5.61 -13.25
N LEU A 126 7.96 -6.75 -13.65
CA LEU A 126 7.91 -7.95 -12.79
C LEU A 126 9.30 -8.51 -12.48
N ILE A 127 10.20 -8.59 -13.46
CA ILE A 127 11.58 -9.06 -13.23
C ILE A 127 12.32 -8.14 -12.26
N ARG A 128 12.15 -6.81 -12.38
CA ARG A 128 12.76 -5.85 -11.46
C ARG A 128 12.19 -5.95 -10.06
N ALA A 129 10.88 -6.13 -9.92
CA ALA A 129 10.22 -6.39 -8.64
C ALA A 129 10.74 -7.69 -8.01
N ALA A 130 10.91 -8.76 -8.80
CA ALA A 130 11.46 -10.02 -8.31
C ALA A 130 12.90 -9.86 -7.82
N ASN A 131 13.76 -9.23 -8.63
CA ASN A 131 15.15 -8.96 -8.25
C ASN A 131 15.28 -8.06 -7.02
N LEU A 132 14.32 -7.18 -6.76
CA LEU A 132 14.25 -6.39 -5.55
C LEU A 132 13.95 -7.23 -4.31
N LEU A 133 13.10 -8.26 -4.43
CA LEU A 133 12.62 -9.07 -3.31
C LEU A 133 13.48 -10.32 -3.04
N LEU A 134 14.11 -10.90 -4.07
CA LEU A 134 14.94 -12.11 -3.95
C LEU A 134 16.00 -12.01 -2.83
N PRO A 135 16.77 -10.91 -2.68
CA PRO A 135 17.78 -10.80 -1.64
C PRO A 135 17.24 -10.79 -0.21
N LEU A 136 15.93 -10.54 -0.02
CA LEU A 136 15.30 -10.50 1.29
C LEU A 136 15.05 -11.92 1.85
N GLY A 137 15.04 -12.95 1.00
CA GLY A 137 14.58 -14.30 1.34
C GLY A 137 13.04 -14.41 1.39
N LYS A 138 12.55 -15.66 1.40
CA LYS A 138 11.11 -15.98 1.25
C LYS A 138 10.21 -15.24 2.24
N GLU A 139 10.48 -15.36 3.54
CA GLU A 139 9.63 -14.81 4.59
C GLU A 139 9.52 -13.28 4.53
N ARG A 140 10.65 -12.58 4.42
CA ARG A 140 10.67 -11.11 4.34
C ARG A 140 10.04 -10.60 3.05
N ALA A 141 10.26 -11.28 1.93
CA ALA A 141 9.64 -10.94 0.65
C ALA A 141 8.11 -11.07 0.72
N ILE A 142 7.60 -12.16 1.30
CA ILE A 142 6.15 -12.34 1.54
C ILE A 142 5.60 -11.23 2.44
N ALA A 143 6.28 -10.92 3.55
CA ALA A 143 5.87 -9.84 4.46
C ALA A 143 5.75 -8.48 3.75
N VAL A 144 6.72 -8.15 2.88
CA VAL A 144 6.69 -6.94 2.06
C VAL A 144 5.54 -6.98 1.06
N MET A 145 5.31 -8.10 0.38
CA MET A 145 4.22 -8.24 -0.59
C MET A 145 2.85 -8.08 0.07
N ILE A 146 2.62 -8.68 1.25
CA ILE A 146 1.40 -8.49 2.05
C ILE A 146 1.22 -7.01 2.40
N GLN A 147 2.28 -6.36 2.86
CA GLN A 147 2.23 -4.93 3.20
C GLN A 147 1.98 -4.05 1.97
N TYR A 148 2.51 -4.41 0.80
CA TYR A 148 2.25 -3.70 -0.45
C TYR A 148 0.81 -3.90 -0.92
N GLU A 149 0.31 -5.14 -0.91
CA GLU A 149 -1.08 -5.47 -1.25
C GLU A 149 -2.06 -4.67 -0.39
N ARG A 150 -1.85 -4.63 0.94
CA ARG A 150 -2.67 -3.82 1.85
C ARG A 150 -2.82 -2.37 1.39
N LEU A 151 -1.75 -1.76 0.89
CA LEU A 151 -1.74 -0.34 0.53
C LEU A 151 -2.43 -0.06 -0.80
N ILE A 152 -2.44 -1.02 -1.72
CA ILE A 152 -3.00 -0.87 -3.06
C ILE A 152 -4.41 -1.48 -3.19
N LYS A 153 -4.79 -2.40 -2.29
CA LYS A 153 -6.06 -3.12 -2.35
C LYS A 153 -7.20 -2.18 -1.97
N THR A 154 -7.84 -1.66 -3.00
CA THR A 154 -9.08 -0.87 -2.91
C THR A 154 -10.22 -1.67 -3.52
N SER A 155 -10.98 -2.41 -2.70
CA SER A 155 -12.31 -3.07 -2.93
C SER A 155 -12.66 -3.71 -4.29
N LEU A 156 -11.75 -3.79 -5.25
CA LEU A 156 -11.95 -4.28 -6.61
C LEU A 156 -10.69 -5.06 -6.99
N GLU A 157 -10.91 -6.21 -7.59
CA GLU A 157 -9.92 -7.13 -8.13
C GLU A 157 -9.03 -6.40 -9.16
N THR A 158 -7.97 -5.76 -8.69
CA THR A 158 -7.11 -4.95 -9.55
C THR A 158 -6.04 -5.81 -10.21
N GLU A 159 -5.60 -5.40 -11.41
CA GLU A 159 -4.46 -5.98 -12.12
C GLU A 159 -3.21 -6.08 -11.23
N SER A 160 -3.07 -5.20 -10.23
CA SER A 160 -1.99 -5.27 -9.24
C SER A 160 -2.02 -6.54 -8.39
N SER A 161 -3.20 -7.07 -8.04
CA SER A 161 -3.30 -8.38 -7.37
C SER A 161 -2.82 -9.49 -8.28
N ILE A 162 -3.20 -9.48 -9.57
CA ILE A 162 -2.70 -10.45 -10.56
C ILE A 162 -1.17 -10.36 -10.70
N GLN A 163 -0.61 -9.15 -10.75
CA GLN A 163 0.83 -8.95 -10.82
C GLN A 163 1.54 -9.47 -9.55
N LEU A 164 0.94 -9.30 -8.36
CA LEU A 164 1.48 -9.86 -7.12
C LEU A 164 1.46 -11.39 -7.10
N ILE A 165 0.40 -12.01 -7.63
CA ILE A 165 0.33 -13.47 -7.79
C ILE A 165 1.47 -13.96 -8.70
N ARG A 166 1.63 -13.33 -9.86
CA ARG A 166 2.72 -13.66 -10.81
C ARG A 166 4.09 -13.44 -10.19
N LEU A 167 4.27 -12.37 -9.42
CA LEU A 167 5.50 -12.12 -8.68
C LEU A 167 5.78 -13.22 -7.65
N GLY A 168 4.75 -13.67 -6.92
CA GLY A 168 4.85 -14.80 -6.00
C GLY A 168 5.29 -16.08 -6.71
N GLN A 169 4.69 -16.38 -7.87
CA GLN A 169 5.06 -17.54 -8.70
C GLN A 169 6.51 -17.46 -9.21
N ILE A 170 6.98 -16.28 -9.61
CA ILE A 170 8.38 -16.08 -10.04
C ILE A 170 9.34 -16.33 -8.86
N LEU A 171 9.00 -15.84 -7.67
CA LEU A 171 9.87 -15.92 -6.50
C LEU A 171 9.90 -17.31 -5.86
N PHE A 172 8.77 -18.00 -5.85
CA PHE A 172 8.56 -19.20 -5.01
C PHE A 172 8.03 -20.41 -5.78
N GLY A 173 7.82 -20.30 -7.09
CA GLY A 173 7.14 -21.32 -7.87
C GLY A 173 5.67 -21.47 -7.46
N ASN A 174 5.09 -22.65 -7.67
CA ASN A 174 3.73 -22.98 -7.23
C ASN A 174 3.64 -23.26 -5.72
N ASP A 175 4.74 -23.16 -4.98
CA ASP A 175 4.87 -23.57 -3.59
C ASP A 175 4.50 -22.43 -2.60
N LEU A 176 3.37 -21.78 -2.89
CA LEU A 176 2.82 -20.67 -2.12
C LEU A 176 1.98 -21.11 -0.89
N GLY A 177 2.02 -22.40 -0.53
CA GLY A 177 1.48 -22.92 0.74
C GLY A 177 0.29 -23.86 0.60
N ALA A 178 0.52 -25.07 0.09
CA ALA A 178 -0.47 -26.15 0.09
C ALA A 178 -0.38 -27.09 1.32
N GLU A 179 0.65 -26.97 2.17
CA GLU A 179 0.91 -28.03 3.17
C GLU A 179 0.10 -27.89 4.47
N ASP A 180 -0.26 -26.66 4.89
CA ASP A 180 -1.00 -26.45 6.13
C ASP A 180 -2.20 -25.55 5.83
N GLY A 181 -3.43 -26.08 5.97
CA GLY A 181 -4.72 -25.47 5.58
C GLY A 181 -5.12 -24.13 6.21
N GLU A 182 -4.16 -23.33 6.66
CA GLU A 182 -4.30 -21.96 7.16
C GLU A 182 -3.49 -21.02 6.25
N GLY A 183 -3.93 -20.87 5.00
CA GLY A 183 -3.28 -19.99 4.03
C GLY A 183 -3.30 -18.54 4.50
N TYR A 184 -2.16 -18.02 4.95
CA TYR A 184 -1.95 -16.60 5.26
C TYR A 184 -2.13 -15.67 4.03
N LEU A 185 -2.24 -16.27 2.85
CA LEU A 185 -2.60 -15.63 1.58
C LEU A 185 -4.03 -16.02 1.14
N GLY A 186 -4.97 -16.24 2.07
CA GLY A 186 -6.37 -16.64 1.79
C GLY A 186 -7.22 -15.67 0.94
N SER A 187 -6.62 -14.65 0.32
CA SER A 187 -7.25 -13.88 -0.77
C SER A 187 -6.40 -13.77 -2.05
N VAL A 188 -5.22 -14.39 -2.07
CA VAL A 188 -4.60 -14.89 -3.30
C VAL A 188 -5.15 -16.30 -3.48
N VAL A 189 -6.32 -16.36 -4.10
CA VAL A 189 -6.76 -17.59 -4.75
C VAL A 189 -5.63 -17.94 -5.71
N LEU A 190 -4.91 -19.04 -5.44
CA LEU A 190 -4.17 -19.74 -6.48
C LEU A 190 -5.22 -20.11 -7.52
N VAL A 191 -5.35 -19.27 -8.55
CA VAL A 191 -6.11 -19.62 -9.73
C VAL A 191 -5.28 -20.70 -10.40
N ASP A 192 -5.56 -21.96 -10.04
CA ASP A 192 -4.89 -23.15 -10.58
C ASP A 192 -5.09 -23.31 -12.09
N ASP A 193 -5.88 -22.45 -12.74
CA ASP A 193 -6.22 -22.51 -14.16
C ASP A 193 -6.02 -21.17 -14.90
N ILE A 194 -4.81 -20.60 -14.87
CA ILE A 194 -4.42 -19.65 -15.93
C ILE A 194 -3.58 -20.41 -16.96
N PRO A 195 -4.14 -20.83 -18.10
CA PRO A 195 -3.35 -21.41 -19.17
C PRO A 195 -2.33 -20.38 -19.65
N PHE A 196 -1.06 -20.79 -19.65
CA PHE A 196 0.03 -20.02 -20.24
C PHE A 196 -0.30 -19.71 -21.71
N LEU A 197 -0.40 -18.42 -22.05
CA LEU A 197 -0.30 -17.89 -23.41
C LEU A 197 1.03 -17.15 -23.54
#